data_AF-A0A958G751-F1
#
_entry.id   AF-A0A958G751-F1
#
_cell.length_a   1.000
_cell.length_b   1.000
_cell.length_c   1.000
_cell.angle_alpha   90.00
_cell.angle_beta   90.00
_cell.angle_gamma   90.00
#
_symmetry.space_group_name_H-M   'P 1'
#
loop_
_entity.id
_entity.type
_entity.pdbx_description
1 polymer ?
#
loop_
_entity_poly.entity_id
_entity_poly.type
_entity_poly.pdbx_seq_one_letter_code
_entity_poly.pdbx_strand_id
1 'polypeptide(L)' 'NTGNYQVVPLPSKVKVYVKGGEKILAEAGAEDFEVEIDFDKEWQPGTEEVRATVKTKLNISYVESRPAKFQVLVQKKRN' A
#
# COMPACT_ATOMS: atom_id res chain seq x y z
N ASN A 1 -11.63 -22.79 -4.53
CA ASN A 1 -12.66 -22.10 -5.35
C ASN A 1 -12.15 -20.70 -5.68
N THR A 2 -11.25 -20.57 -6.66
CA THR A 2 -10.67 -19.28 -7.05
C THR A 2 -11.64 -18.55 -7.97
N GLY A 3 -12.64 -17.89 -7.38
CA GLY A 3 -13.47 -16.94 -8.10
C GLY A 3 -12.59 -15.86 -8.71
N ASN A 4 -12.80 -15.52 -9.98
CA ASN A 4 -12.09 -14.45 -10.65
C ASN A 4 -12.55 -13.12 -10.02
N TYR A 5 -11.81 -12.64 -9.02
CA TYR A 5 -12.11 -11.39 -8.31
C TYR A 5 -11.20 -10.26 -8.80
N GLN A 6 -11.77 -9.06 -8.92
CA GLN A 6 -11.06 -7.81 -9.09
C GLN A 6 -10.96 -7.13 -7.73
N VAL A 7 -9.76 -6.70 -7.37
CA VAL A 7 -9.44 -6.15 -6.05
C VAL A 7 -8.90 -4.74 -6.25
N VAL A 8 -9.60 -3.73 -5.74
CA VAL A 8 -9.27 -2.31 -5.94
C VAL A 8 -9.04 -1.63 -4.59
N PRO A 9 -7.82 -1.13 -4.30
CA PRO A 9 -7.56 -0.38 -3.08
C PRO A 9 -8.05 1.08 -3.20
N LEU A 10 -8.64 1.58 -2.12
CA LEU A 10 -9.13 2.95 -1.94
C LEU A 10 -8.56 3.51 -0.62
N PRO A 11 -8.00 4.73 -0.61
CA PRO A 11 -7.79 5.63 -1.76
C PRO A 11 -6.63 5.16 -2.67
N SER A 12 -6.64 5.57 -3.94
CA SER A 12 -5.56 5.28 -4.90
C SER A 12 -4.31 6.13 -4.71
N LYS A 13 -4.35 7.12 -3.80
CA LYS A 13 -3.23 7.99 -3.46
C LYS A 13 -2.93 7.88 -1.98
N VAL A 14 -1.64 7.93 -1.66
CA VAL A 14 -1.11 7.83 -0.30
C VAL A 14 -0.05 8.89 -0.10
N LYS A 15 0.02 9.45 1.10
CA LYS A 15 1.13 10.31 1.52
C LYS A 15 2.11 9.48 2.33
N VAL A 16 3.39 9.55 2.01
CA VAL A 16 4.46 8.89 2.77
C VAL A 16 5.19 9.97 3.57
N TYR A 17 5.37 9.73 4.87
CA TYR A 17 6.14 10.58 5.75
C TYR A 17 7.41 9.84 6.16
N VAL A 18 8.54 10.52 6.05
CA VAL A 18 9.87 9.92 6.20
C VAL A 18 10.69 10.77 7.15
N LYS A 19 11.49 10.13 8.01
CA LYS A 19 12.56 10.78 8.77
C LYS A 19 13.86 10.03 8.54
N GLY A 20 14.94 10.76 8.31
CA GLY A 20 16.24 10.22 7.96
C GLY A 20 17.30 11.30 7.93
N GLY A 21 18.52 10.92 7.55
CA GLY A 21 19.63 11.87 7.39
C GLY A 21 19.39 12.79 6.20
N GLU A 22 19.81 14.05 6.33
CA GLU A 22 19.60 15.11 5.32
C GLU A 22 20.05 14.70 3.92
N LYS A 23 21.26 14.13 3.79
CA LYS A 23 21.79 13.68 2.49
C LYS A 23 20.93 12.62 1.81
N ILE A 24 20.42 11.66 2.60
CA ILE A 24 19.56 10.58 2.10
C ILE A 24 18.23 11.17 1.62
N LEU A 25 17.65 12.10 2.38
CA LEU A 25 16.37 12.72 2.04
C LEU A 25 16.46 13.69 0.86
N ALA A 26 17.62 14.34 0.66
CA ALA A 26 17.86 15.23 -0.46
C ALA A 26 17.90 14.50 -1.81
N GLU A 27 18.27 13.23 -1.81
CA GLU A 27 18.36 12.37 -3.00
C GLU A 27 17.12 11.47 -3.17
N ALA A 28 16.23 11.40 -2.17
CA ALA A 28 15.08 10.50 -2.18
C ALA A 28 14.01 10.93 -3.20
N GLY A 29 13.65 10.01 -4.09
CA GLY A 29 12.55 10.13 -5.04
C GLY A 29 11.28 9.42 -4.58
N ALA A 30 10.18 9.57 -5.34
CA ALA A 30 8.94 8.84 -5.06
C ALA A 30 9.07 7.35 -5.38
N GLU A 31 9.90 7.02 -6.37
CA GLU A 31 10.27 5.68 -6.82
C GLU A 31 11.02 4.85 -5.76
N ASP A 32 11.59 5.49 -4.74
CA ASP A 32 12.28 4.81 -3.64
C ASP A 32 11.33 4.25 -2.58
N PHE A 33 10.03 4.51 -2.71
CA PHE A 33 8.99 4.09 -1.79
C PHE A 33 7.92 3.26 -2.50
N GLU A 34 7.62 2.10 -1.94
CA GLU A 34 6.56 1.22 -2.41
C GLU A 34 5.56 1.00 -1.29
N VAL A 35 4.27 1.06 -1.61
CA VAL A 35 3.19 0.77 -0.66
C VAL A 35 2.63 -0.61 -0.99
N GLU A 36 2.99 -1.58 -0.17
CA GLU A 36 2.55 -2.97 -0.32
C GLU A 36 1.30 -3.23 0.51
N ILE A 37 0.34 -3.92 -0.10
CA ILE A 37 -0.82 -4.49 0.57
C ILE A 37 -0.70 -6.00 0.43
N ASP A 38 -0.76 -6.71 1.54
CA ASP A 38 -0.73 -8.16 1.53
C ASP A 38 -2.08 -8.71 1.08
N PHE A 39 -2.06 -9.47 -0.03
CA PHE A 39 -3.23 -10.14 -0.59
C PHE A 39 -3.26 -11.64 -0.30
N ASP A 40 -2.32 -12.17 0.50
CA ASP A 40 -2.21 -13.59 0.83
C ASP A 40 -3.25 -14.03 1.87
N LYS A 41 -4.53 -13.99 1.46
CA LYS A 41 -5.68 -14.49 2.19
C LYS A 41 -6.83 -14.81 1.23
N GLU A 42 -7.79 -15.59 1.70
CA GLU A 42 -9.05 -15.76 0.97
C GLU A 42 -9.88 -14.47 1.07
N TRP A 43 -10.21 -13.91 -0.09
CA TRP A 43 -11.00 -12.69 -0.20
C TRP A 43 -12.47 -13.01 -0.45
N GLN A 44 -13.36 -12.30 0.26
CA GLN A 44 -14.78 -12.37 0.00
C GLN A 44 -15.26 -11.11 -0.74
N PRO A 45 -16.28 -11.23 -1.61
CA PRO A 45 -16.89 -10.06 -2.24
C PRO A 45 -17.37 -9.05 -1.19
N GLY A 46 -17.02 -7.78 -1.37
CA GLY A 46 -17.38 -6.72 -0.43
C GLY A 46 -16.26 -5.70 -0.25
N THR A 47 -16.31 -4.99 0.87
CA THR A 47 -15.29 -4.03 1.27
C THR A 47 -14.61 -4.52 2.54
N GLU A 48 -13.29 -4.64 2.49
CA GLU A 48 -12.47 -5.02 3.64
C GLU A 48 -11.44 -3.93 3.94
N GLU A 49 -11.08 -3.77 5.21
CA GLU A 49 -9.99 -2.88 5.61
C GLU A 49 -8.68 -3.67 5.72
N VAL A 50 -7.63 -3.19 5.07
CA VAL A 50 -6.29 -3.78 5.12
C VAL A 50 -5.25 -2.76 5.50
N ARG A 51 -4.20 -3.22 6.18
CA ARG A 51 -3.05 -2.39 6.50
C ARG A 51 -2.05 -2.47 5.35
N ALA A 52 -1.58 -1.31 4.89
CA ALA A 52 -0.46 -1.27 3.97
C ALA A 52 0.85 -1.10 4.74
N THR A 53 1.92 -1.59 4.14
CA THR A 53 3.29 -1.41 4.63
C THR A 53 4.06 -0.61 3.60
N VAL A 54 4.83 0.39 4.05
CA VAL A 54 5.76 1.10 3.17
C VAL A 54 7.07 0.33 3.15
N LYS A 55 7.53 -0.04 1.97
CA LYS A 55 8.87 -0.58 1.72
C LYS A 55 9.74 0.51 1.11
N THR A 56 11.02 0.49 1.50
CA THR A 56 12.05 1.35 0.94
C THR A 56 13.40 0.69 1.16
N LYS A 57 14.36 0.97 0.28
CA LYS A 57 15.76 0.54 0.41
C LYS A 57 16.63 1.61 1.08
N LEU A 58 16.08 2.80 1.31
CA LEU A 58 16.80 3.91 1.92
C LEU A 58 17.09 3.61 3.40
N ASN A 59 18.27 4.01 3.86
CA ASN A 59 18.64 3.90 5.27
C ASN A 59 18.03 5.06 6.08
N ILE A 60 16.75 4.93 6.42
CA ILE A 60 15.96 5.94 7.12
C ILE A 60 15.59 5.46 8.53
N SER A 61 15.37 6.41 9.44
CA SER A 61 15.01 6.08 10.82
C SER A 61 13.52 5.86 11.01
N TYR A 62 12.68 6.38 10.12
CA TYR A 62 11.23 6.27 10.22
C TYR A 62 10.54 6.40 8.86
N VAL A 63 9.50 5.58 8.64
CA VAL A 63 8.57 5.71 7.52
C VAL A 63 7.16 5.35 7.95
N GLU A 64 6.18 6.14 7.51
CA GLU A 64 4.76 5.83 7.64
C GLU A 64 3.96 6.25 6.39
N SER A 65 2.85 5.58 6.14
CA SER A 65 1.86 6.00 5.15
C SER A 65 0.62 6.62 5.80
N ARG A 66 0.02 7.59 5.12
CA ARG A 66 -1.31 8.13 5.44
C ARG A 66 -2.23 8.12 4.20
N PRO A 67 -3.37 7.38 4.24
CA PRO A 67 -3.80 6.56 5.37
C PRO A 67 -2.91 5.31 5.57
N ALA A 68 -2.85 4.80 6.80
CA ALA A 68 -2.14 3.56 7.13
C ALA A 68 -2.95 2.30 6.76
N LYS A 69 -4.26 2.49 6.61
CA LYS A 69 -5.21 1.45 6.24
C LYS A 69 -5.97 1.85 4.98
N PHE A 70 -6.23 0.87 4.14
CA PHE A 70 -6.91 1.01 2.87
C PHE A 70 -8.18 0.19 2.90
N GLN A 71 -9.23 0.70 2.27
CA GLN A 71 -10.39 -0.10 1.94
C GLN A 71 -10.12 -0.81 0.63
N VAL A 72 -10.30 -2.11 0.61
CA VAL A 72 -10.16 -2.93 -0.58
C VAL A 72 -11.55 -3.37 -1.00
N LEU A 73 -11.93 -2.97 -2.21
CA LEU A 73 -13.18 -3.38 -2.84
C LEU A 73 -12.91 -4.65 -3.65
N VAL A 74 -13.53 -5.75 -3.24
CA VAL A 74 -13.45 -7.06 -3.90
C VAL A 74 -14.74 -7.27 -4.69
N GLN A 75 -14.63 -7.34 -6.01
CA GLN A 75 -15.75 -7.54 -6.92
C GLN A 75 -15.54 -8.79 -7.76
N LYS A 76 -16.62 -9.50 -8.10
CA LYS A 76 -16.54 -10.54 -9.14
C LYS A 76 -16.22 -9.86 -10.46
N LYS A 77 -15.19 -10.35 -11.15
CA LYS A 77 -14.85 -9.90 -12.51
C LYS A 77 -16.06 -10.22 -13.41
N ARG A 78 -16.73 -9.20 -13.93
CA ARG A 78 -17.71 -9.37 -15.01
C ARG A 78 -16.92 -9.56 -16.30
N ASN A 79 -17.09 -10.71 -16.94
CA ASN A 79 -16.65 -10.91 -18.32
C ASN A 79 -17.40 -9.96 -19.26
#